data_AF-A0A1G1KLD2-F1
#
_entry.id   AF-A0A1G1KLD2-F1
#
_cell.length_a   1.000
_cell.length_b   1.000
_cell.length_c   1.000
_cell.angle_alpha   90.00
_cell.angle_beta   90.00
_cell.angle_gamma   90.00
#
_symmetry.space_group_name_H-M   'P 1'
#
loop_
_entity.id
_entity.type
_entity.pdbx_description
1 polymer ?
#
loop_
_entity_poly.entity_id
_entity_poly.type
_entity_poly.pdbx_seq_one_letter_code
_entity_poly.pdbx_strand_id
1 'polypeptide(L)'
;MSQEEFLNSPVSQDMAKWNFYVVAQACLGLGNHIISIKGFEMPGRYEDIIAILAKEKVISDNLAKSLEGMGGFRNLIAHGYFKIDLNKLYGYLRKTKNIKKFLERIDSYL
;
A
#
# COMPACT_ATOMS: atom_id res chain seq x y z
N MET A 1 17.01 12.59 -2.70
CA MET A 1 17.50 12.04 -1.43
C MET A 1 18.00 10.62 -1.64
N SER A 2 19.28 10.38 -1.38
CA SER A 2 19.90 9.05 -1.37
C SER A 2 19.35 8.20 -0.22
N GLN A 3 19.61 6.90 -0.23
CA GLN A 3 19.20 6.02 0.88
C GLN A 3 19.94 6.37 2.17
N GLU A 4 21.23 6.73 2.07
CA GLU A 4 22.05 7.15 3.19
C GLU A 4 21.53 8.45 3.82
N GLU A 5 21.21 9.46 3.02
CA GLU A 5 20.60 10.71 3.49
C GLU A 5 19.27 10.47 4.22
N PHE A 6 18.47 9.52 3.72
CA PHE A 6 17.20 9.13 4.35
C PHE A 6 17.42 8.44 5.72
N LEU A 7 18.36 7.49 5.78
CA LEU A 7 18.66 6.74 7.00
C LEU A 7 19.26 7.62 8.10
N ASN A 8 19.87 8.75 7.72
CA ASN A 8 20.44 9.73 8.66
C ASN A 8 19.49 10.87 9.04
N SER A 9 18.23 10.87 8.56
CA SER A 9 17.27 11.96 8.79
C SER A 9 15.99 11.46 9.48
N PRO A 10 15.87 11.60 10.81
CA PRO A 10 14.66 11.21 11.56
C PRO A 10 13.38 11.89 11.03
N VAL A 11 13.48 13.18 10.71
CA VAL A 11 12.38 13.97 10.11
C VAL A 11 11.92 13.34 8.79
N SER A 12 12.85 12.97 7.91
CA SER A 12 12.51 12.31 6.64
C SER A 12 11.86 10.94 6.87
N GLN A 13 12.31 10.19 7.87
CA GLN A 13 11.76 8.88 8.22
C GLN A 13 10.32 9.01 8.73
N ASP A 14 10.05 9.97 9.60
CA ASP A 14 8.72 10.17 10.16
C ASP A 14 7.73 10.68 9.12
N MET A 15 8.13 11.64 8.29
CA MET A 15 7.33 12.06 7.13
C MET A 15 7.05 10.91 6.18
N ALA A 16 8.05 10.06 5.90
CA ALA A 16 7.89 8.90 5.04
C ALA A 16 6.91 7.87 5.61
N LYS A 17 7.01 7.56 6.90
CA LYS A 17 6.07 6.64 7.58
C LYS A 17 4.65 7.18 7.48
N TRP A 18 4.44 8.45 7.80
CA TRP A 18 3.14 9.08 7.75
C TRP A 18 2.55 9.08 6.33
N ASN A 19 3.34 9.52 5.34
CA ASN A 19 2.89 9.56 3.95
C ASN A 19 2.59 8.15 3.41
N PHE A 20 3.42 7.15 3.74
CA PHE A 20 3.14 5.77 3.38
C PHE A 20 1.82 5.30 4.00
N TYR A 21 1.63 5.54 5.30
CA TYR A 21 0.41 5.17 6.00
C TYR A 21 -0.84 5.77 5.34
N VAL A 22 -0.82 7.08 5.03
CA VAL A 22 -1.93 7.78 4.39
C VAL A 22 -2.23 7.21 3.00
N VAL A 23 -1.20 7.04 2.16
CA VAL A 23 -1.35 6.51 0.80
C VAL A 23 -1.86 5.06 0.82
N ALA A 24 -1.29 4.22 1.69
CA ALA A 24 -1.71 2.83 1.83
C ALA A 24 -3.16 2.75 2.32
N GLN A 25 -3.54 3.53 3.33
CA GLN A 25 -4.91 3.58 3.83
C GLN A 25 -5.90 3.98 2.72
N ALA A 26 -5.56 4.99 1.92
CA ALA A 26 -6.41 5.44 0.82
C ALA A 26 -6.55 4.36 -0.27
N CYS A 27 -5.44 3.76 -0.71
CA CYS A 27 -5.46 2.72 -1.74
C CYS A 27 -6.28 1.50 -1.30
N LEU A 28 -6.07 1.04 -0.07
CA LEU A 28 -6.79 -0.10 0.49
C LEU A 28 -8.26 0.23 0.72
N GLY A 29 -8.58 1.46 1.16
CA GLY A 29 -9.96 1.93 1.29
C GLY A 29 -10.71 1.92 -0.04
N LEU A 30 -10.09 2.44 -1.11
CA LEU A 30 -10.64 2.39 -2.46
C LEU A 30 -10.81 0.94 -2.95
N GLY A 31 -9.81 0.10 -2.73
CA GLY A 31 -9.89 -1.33 -3.06
C GLY A 31 -11.04 -2.04 -2.36
N ASN A 32 -11.20 -1.79 -1.06
CA ASN A 32 -12.29 -2.35 -0.27
C ASN A 32 -13.67 -1.82 -0.72
N HIS A 33 -13.73 -0.56 -1.15
CA HIS A 33 -14.94 0.00 -1.73
C HIS A 33 -15.34 -0.76 -3.02
N ILE A 34 -14.39 -1.01 -3.93
CA ILE A 34 -14.62 -1.82 -5.13
C ILE A 34 -15.11 -3.23 -4.78
N ILE A 35 -14.45 -3.89 -3.83
CA ILE A 35 -14.86 -5.22 -3.35
C ILE A 35 -16.32 -5.22 -2.89
N SER A 36 -16.71 -4.22 -2.10
CA SER A 36 -18.07 -4.08 -1.58
C SER A 36 -19.10 -3.88 -2.69
N ILE A 37 -18.88 -2.92 -3.60
CA ILE A 37 -19.86 -2.61 -4.66
C ILE A 37 -19.99 -3.72 -5.70
N LYS A 38 -18.96 -4.54 -5.90
CA LYS A 38 -19.00 -5.68 -6.83
C LYS A 38 -19.44 -6.99 -6.18
N GLY A 39 -19.64 -7.01 -4.86
CA GLY A 39 -20.05 -8.20 -4.12
C GLY A 39 -19.00 -9.31 -4.13
N PHE A 40 -17.71 -8.94 -4.14
CA PHE A 40 -16.61 -9.90 -4.06
C PHE A 40 -16.48 -10.48 -2.64
N GLU A 41 -15.59 -11.46 -2.50
CA GLU A 41 -15.24 -12.04 -1.20
C GLU A 41 -14.80 -10.94 -0.22
N MET A 42 -15.34 -10.98 1.00
CA MET A 42 -15.04 -9.99 2.03
C MET A 42 -13.61 -10.19 2.56
N PRO A 43 -12.76 -9.14 2.60
CA PRO A 43 -11.42 -9.26 3.13
C PRO A 43 -11.46 -9.49 4.65
N GLY A 44 -10.70 -10.47 5.14
CA GLY A 44 -10.51 -10.67 6.58
C GLY A 44 -9.49 -9.71 7.18
N ARG A 45 -8.55 -9.24 6.35
CA ARG A 45 -7.46 -8.31 6.70
C ARG A 45 -7.21 -7.31 5.59
N TYR A 46 -6.58 -6.19 5.93
CA TYR A 46 -6.13 -5.19 4.95
C TYR A 46 -5.22 -5.77 3.86
N GLU A 47 -4.41 -6.78 4.18
CA GLU A 47 -3.53 -7.46 3.21
C GLU A 47 -4.33 -8.19 2.11
N ASP A 48 -5.51 -8.69 2.46
CA ASP A 48 -6.33 -9.52 1.58
C ASP A 48 -6.95 -8.70 0.45
N ILE A 49 -7.14 -7.39 0.66
CA ILE A 49 -7.75 -6.49 -0.33
C ILE A 49 -6.99 -6.55 -1.66
N ILE A 50 -5.66 -6.46 -1.64
CA ILE A 50 -4.85 -6.50 -2.86
C ILE A 50 -4.95 -7.88 -3.54
N ALA A 51 -4.98 -8.96 -2.76
CA ALA A 51 -5.11 -10.32 -3.28
C ALA A 51 -6.48 -10.55 -3.94
N ILE A 52 -7.56 -10.08 -3.32
CA ILE A 52 -8.93 -10.20 -3.84
C ILE A 52 -9.06 -9.41 -5.15
N LEU A 53 -8.57 -8.17 -5.20
CA LEU A 53 -8.60 -7.38 -6.43
C LEU A 53 -7.83 -8.03 -7.59
N ALA A 54 -6.76 -8.76 -7.30
CA ALA A 54 -6.01 -9.52 -8.31
C ALA A 54 -6.79 -10.76 -8.76
N LYS A 55 -7.32 -11.54 -7.81
CA LYS A 55 -8.17 -12.72 -8.06
C LYS A 55 -9.34 -12.39 -8.99
N GLU A 56 -9.99 -11.26 -8.74
CA GLU A 56 -11.14 -10.77 -9.53
C GLU A 56 -10.72 -9.98 -10.78
N LYS A 57 -9.43 -9.96 -11.12
CA LYS A 57 -8.84 -9.29 -12.30
C LYS A 57 -9.12 -7.79 -12.38
N VAL A 58 -9.42 -7.17 -11.24
CA VAL A 58 -9.48 -5.70 -11.11
C VAL A 58 -8.08 -5.15 -11.32
N ILE A 59 -7.06 -5.73 -10.70
CA ILE A 59 -5.65 -5.40 -10.98
C ILE A 59 -4.90 -6.62 -11.53
N SER A 60 -3.80 -6.40 -12.24
CA SER A 60 -2.96 -7.51 -12.71
C SER A 60 -2.14 -8.12 -11.57
N ASP A 61 -1.81 -9.40 -11.68
CA ASP A 61 -0.96 -10.11 -10.71
C ASP A 61 0.39 -9.42 -10.48
N ASN A 62 0.97 -8.86 -11.56
CA ASN A 62 2.21 -8.08 -11.48
C ASN A 62 2.05 -6.82 -10.65
N LEU A 63 0.91 -6.11 -10.80
CA LEU A 63 0.62 -4.93 -10.01
C LEU A 63 0.35 -5.32 -8.54
N ALA A 64 -0.42 -6.37 -8.31
CA ALA A 64 -0.72 -6.90 -6.99
C ALA A 64 0.56 -7.29 -6.23
N LYS A 65 1.44 -8.07 -6.85
CA LYS A 65 2.75 -8.45 -6.31
C LYS A 65 3.61 -7.23 -5.98
N SER A 66 3.49 -6.15 -6.75
CA SER A 66 4.25 -4.93 -6.49
C SER A 66 3.75 -4.14 -5.27
N LEU A 67 2.48 -4.32 -4.90
CA LEU A 67 1.77 -3.72 -3.77
C LEU A 67 1.67 -4.67 -2.56
N GLU A 68 2.14 -5.90 -2.70
CA GLU A 68 2.19 -6.89 -1.63
C GLU A 68 2.91 -6.34 -0.39
N GLY A 69 2.39 -6.68 0.79
CA GLY A 69 2.89 -6.20 2.06
C GLY A 69 2.41 -4.79 2.42
N MET A 70 1.73 -4.07 1.52
CA MET A 70 1.24 -2.71 1.81
C MET A 70 0.29 -2.68 3.01
N GLY A 71 -0.64 -3.64 3.09
CA GLY A 71 -1.61 -3.72 4.19
C GLY A 71 -0.92 -4.00 5.51
N GLY A 72 0.00 -4.97 5.53
CA GLY A 72 0.79 -5.31 6.71
C GLY A 72 1.70 -4.18 7.16
N PHE A 73 2.39 -3.53 6.22
CA PHE A 73 3.30 -2.42 6.55
C PHE A 73 2.55 -1.19 7.08
N ARG A 74 1.37 -0.89 6.52
CA ARG A 74 0.47 0.15 7.05
C ARG A 74 0.05 -0.17 8.47
N ASN A 75 -0.34 -1.42 8.75
CA ASN A 75 -0.72 -1.84 10.10
C ASN A 75 0.46 -1.77 11.08
N LEU A 76 1.66 -2.10 10.62
CA LEU A 76 2.89 -1.97 11.42
C LEU A 76 3.13 -0.53 11.88
N ILE A 77 2.98 0.42 10.96
CA ILE A 77 3.10 1.86 11.26
C ILE A 77 2.02 2.31 12.25
N ALA A 78 0.78 1.88 12.03
CA ALA A 78 -0.36 2.28 12.86
C ALA A 78 -0.22 1.86 14.33
N HIS A 79 0.23 0.63 14.54
CA HIS A 79 0.27 0.03 15.87
C HIS A 79 1.55 0.33 16.64
N GLY A 80 2.64 0.71 15.98
CA GLY A 80 3.87 1.17 16.63
C GLY A 80 4.62 0.13 17.49
N TYR A 81 4.12 -1.11 17.59
CA TYR A 81 4.66 -2.14 18.48
C TYR A 81 5.97 -2.78 17.99
N PHE A 82 6.34 -2.59 16.73
CA PHE A 82 7.54 -3.19 16.14
C PHE A 82 8.41 -2.15 15.45
N LYS A 83 9.73 -2.38 15.49
CA LYS A 83 10.72 -1.54 14.81
C LYS A 83 10.46 -1.61 13.30
N ILE A 84 10.15 -0.47 12.71
CA ILE A 84 9.93 -0.34 11.26
C ILE A 84 11.26 -0.52 10.54
N ASP A 85 11.28 -1.40 9.54
CA ASP A 85 12.42 -1.54 8.63
C ASP A 85 12.44 -0.35 7.66
N LEU A 86 13.34 0.60 7.93
CA LEU A 86 13.50 1.82 7.15
C LEU A 86 14.00 1.54 5.73
N ASN A 87 14.72 0.44 5.49
CA ASN A 87 15.14 0.05 4.14
C ASN A 87 13.93 -0.39 3.31
N LYS A 88 13.02 -1.16 3.91
CA LYS A 88 11.75 -1.52 3.26
C LYS A 88 10.88 -0.29 2.99
N LEU A 89 10.77 0.62 3.97
CA LEU A 89 10.03 1.89 3.78
C LEU A 89 10.61 2.68 2.61
N TYR A 90 11.93 2.86 2.54
CA TYR A 90 12.59 3.55 1.43
C TYR A 90 12.32 2.87 0.08
N GLY A 91 12.31 1.53 0.04
CA GLY A 91 11.92 0.76 -1.13
C GLY A 91 10.49 1.04 -1.59
N TYR A 92 9.53 1.12 -0.66
CA TYR A 92 8.14 1.47 -0.98
C TYR A 92 7.99 2.89 -1.53
N LEU A 93 8.72 3.87 -0.98
CA LEU A 93 8.70 5.26 -1.46
C LEU A 93 9.12 5.39 -2.93
N ARG A 94 9.90 4.44 -3.46
CA ARG A 94 10.34 4.43 -4.87
C ARG A 94 9.33 3.78 -5.81
N LYS A 95 8.28 3.14 -5.30
CA LYS A 95 7.24 2.45 -6.08
C LYS A 95 6.01 3.34 -6.38
N THR A 96 6.14 4.66 -6.36
CA THR A 96 5.01 5.60 -6.62
C THR A 96 4.32 5.39 -7.96
N LYS A 97 5.05 4.93 -8.99
CA LYS A 97 4.47 4.59 -10.30
C LYS A 97 3.43 3.48 -10.21
N ASN A 98 3.58 2.52 -9.28
CA ASN A 98 2.64 1.43 -9.10
C ASN A 98 1.37 1.90 -8.38
N ILE A 99 1.50 2.85 -7.44
CA ILE A 99 0.33 3.54 -6.86
C ILE A 99 -0.48 4.23 -7.96
N LYS A 100 0.19 4.96 -8.86
CA LYS A 100 -0.50 5.62 -9.97
C LYS A 100 -1.25 4.62 -10.87
N LYS A 101 -0.59 3.52 -11.25
CA LYS A 101 -1.23 2.43 -12.02
C LYS A 101 -2.41 1.80 -11.30
N PHE A 102 -2.31 1.66 -9.98
CA PHE A 102 -3.43 1.18 -9.16
C PHE A 102 -4.61 2.15 -9.23
N LEU A 103 -4.38 3.44 -9.05
CA LEU A 103 -5.43 4.45 -9.13
C LEU A 103 -6.09 4.51 -10.51
N GLU A 104 -5.29 4.53 -11.59
CA GLU A 104 -5.78 4.47 -12.97
C GLU A 104 -6.68 3.24 -13.21
N ARG A 105 -6.32 2.11 -12.59
CA ARG A 105 -7.12 0.90 -12.73
C ARG A 105 -8.40 0.96 -11.92
N ILE A 106 -8.35 1.43 -10.67
CA ILE A 106 -9.54 1.55 -9.81
C ILE A 106 -10.54 2.57 -10.37
N ASP A 107 -10.06 3.68 -10.95
CA ASP A 107 -10.89 4.70 -11.58
C ASP A 107 -11.81 4.12 -12.67
N SER A 108 -11.35 3.10 -13.41
CA SER A 108 -12.19 2.41 -14.40
C SER A 108 -13.35 1.56 -13.82
N TYR A 109 -13.45 1.46 -12.49
CA TYR A 109 -14.49 0.70 -11.78
C TYR A 109 -15.37 1.56 -10.87
N LEU A 110 -15.05 2.84 -10.71
CA LEU A 110 -15.88 3.85 -10.03
C LEU A 110 -16.89 4.45 -11.02
#